data_AF-A0A4Y8C686-F1
#
_entry.id   AF-A0A4Y8C686-F1
#
_cell.length_a   1.000
_cell.length_b   1.000
_cell.length_c   1.000
_cell.angle_alpha   90.00
_cell.angle_beta   90.00
_cell.angle_gamma   90.00
#
_symmetry.space_group_name_H-M   'P 1'
#
loop_
_entity.id
_entity.type
_entity.pdbx_description
1 polymer ?
#
loop_
_entity_poly.entity_id
_entity_poly.type
_entity_poly.pdbx_seq_one_letter_code
_entity_poly.pdbx_strand_id
1 'polypeptide(L)'
;QNGFNRISFGVQDFDEKVQKEIHRIQPFELTQNALNLVRSKGIKSVNMDLIYGLPYQNLQSFTQTLEKVMLLNPDRLAIFNYAHVPWLKKNMRKFDENT
;
A
#
# COMPACT_ATOMS: atom_id res chain seq x y z
N GLN A 1 -24.76 -14.02 -4.97
CA GLN A 1 -23.63 -13.06 -4.97
C GLN A 1 -24.01 -11.90 -4.06
N ASN A 2 -23.12 -11.49 -3.13
CA ASN A 2 -23.46 -10.61 -2.00
C ASN A 2 -23.48 -9.10 -2.33
N GLY A 3 -23.58 -8.70 -3.61
CA GLY A 3 -23.74 -7.29 -4.01
C GLY A 3 -22.49 -6.40 -3.94
N PHE A 4 -21.31 -6.94 -3.61
CA PHE A 4 -20.06 -6.18 -3.62
C PHE A 4 -19.73 -5.65 -5.02
N ASN A 5 -19.50 -4.33 -5.13
CA ASN A 5 -19.24 -3.64 -6.39
C ASN A 5 -17.98 -2.76 -6.36
N ARG A 6 -17.29 -2.68 -5.20
CA ARG A 6 -16.05 -1.93 -4.99
C ARG A 6 -15.15 -2.62 -3.98
N ILE A 7 -13.83 -2.55 -4.20
CA ILE A 7 -12.80 -3.01 -3.24
C ILE A 7 -11.73 -1.93 -3.07
N SER A 8 -11.19 -1.81 -1.84
CA SER A 8 -10.00 -0.99 -1.53
C SER A 8 -8.87 -1.90 -1.08
N PHE A 9 -7.70 -1.76 -1.71
CA PHE A 9 -6.49 -2.48 -1.33
C PHE A 9 -5.58 -1.57 -0.52
N GLY A 10 -5.26 -2.00 0.70
CA GLY A 10 -4.16 -1.40 1.43
C GLY A 10 -2.84 -1.91 0.89
N VAL A 11 -2.14 -1.09 0.10
CA VAL A 11 -0.82 -1.40 -0.49
C VAL A 11 0.33 -0.75 0.28
N GLN A 12 0.14 0.52 0.69
CA GLN A 12 1.09 1.34 1.44
C GLN A 12 2.36 1.66 0.66
N ASP A 13 3.20 0.66 0.39
CA ASP A 13 4.45 0.76 -0.37
C ASP A 13 4.86 -0.62 -0.95
N PHE A 14 5.61 -0.64 -2.06
CA PHE A 14 6.15 -1.86 -2.69
C PHE A 14 7.67 -2.03 -2.55
N ASP A 15 8.34 -1.13 -1.84
CA ASP A 15 9.75 -1.24 -1.46
C ASP A 15 9.88 -2.24 -0.31
N GLU A 16 10.70 -3.27 -0.53
CA GLU A 16 10.88 -4.37 0.41
C GLU A 16 11.47 -3.91 1.75
N LYS A 17 12.36 -2.89 1.74
CA LYS A 17 12.98 -2.36 2.95
C LYS A 17 11.94 -1.62 3.78
N VAL A 18 11.12 -0.77 3.14
CA VAL A 18 10.00 -0.08 3.79
C VAL A 18 9.03 -1.11 4.39
N GLN A 19 8.63 -2.12 3.61
CA GLN A 19 7.71 -3.16 4.06
C GLN A 19 8.23 -3.95 5.26
N LYS A 20 9.53 -4.30 5.28
CA LYS A 20 10.17 -4.94 6.44
C LYS A 20 10.09 -4.05 7.67
N GLU A 21 10.44 -2.78 7.54
CA GLU A 21 10.49 -1.84 8.67
C GLU A 21 9.12 -1.57 9.28
N ILE A 22 8.07 -1.53 8.45
CA ILE A 22 6.69 -1.36 8.95
C ILE A 22 6.02 -2.70 9.31
N HIS A 23 6.74 -3.82 9.23
CA HIS A 23 6.27 -5.18 9.49
C HIS A 23 5.06 -5.58 8.63
N ARG A 24 5.08 -5.22 7.34
CA ARG A 24 4.00 -5.48 6.39
C ARG A 24 4.54 -5.95 5.04
N ILE A 25 5.01 -7.19 5.00
CA ILE A 25 5.48 -7.82 3.76
C ILE A 25 4.27 -8.17 2.88
N GLN A 26 4.20 -7.54 1.72
CA GLN A 26 3.17 -7.74 0.71
C GLN A 26 3.81 -7.61 -0.68
N PRO A 27 4.29 -8.72 -1.27
CA PRO A 27 4.87 -8.67 -2.60
C PRO A 27 3.91 -8.12 -3.65
N PHE A 28 4.46 -7.54 -4.71
CA PHE A 28 3.68 -6.97 -5.81
C PHE A 28 2.73 -8.00 -6.43
N GLU A 29 3.23 -9.21 -6.66
CA GLU A 29 2.51 -10.32 -7.29
C GLU A 29 1.29 -10.74 -6.45
N LEU A 30 1.38 -10.67 -5.13
CA LEU A 30 0.26 -10.97 -4.25
C LEU A 30 -0.89 -9.97 -4.46
N THR A 31 -0.55 -8.68 -4.56
CA THR A 31 -1.52 -7.61 -4.84
C THR A 31 -2.11 -7.75 -6.24
N GLN A 32 -1.26 -8.05 -7.24
CA GLN A 32 -1.68 -8.26 -8.61
C GLN A 32 -2.64 -9.45 -8.76
N ASN A 33 -2.34 -10.58 -8.12
CA ASN A 33 -3.18 -11.77 -8.15
C ASN A 33 -4.54 -11.51 -7.49
N ALA A 34 -4.55 -10.82 -6.35
CA ALA A 34 -5.79 -10.45 -5.68
C ALA A 34 -6.63 -9.50 -6.54
N LEU A 35 -6.00 -8.52 -7.19
CA LEU A 35 -6.67 -7.61 -8.12
C LEU A 35 -7.27 -8.33 -9.32
N ASN A 36 -6.53 -9.25 -9.93
CA ASN A 36 -6.99 -10.04 -11.06
C ASN A 36 -8.21 -10.90 -10.68
N LEU A 37 -8.19 -11.51 -9.50
CA LEU A 37 -9.34 -12.24 -8.97
C LEU A 37 -10.56 -11.32 -8.83
N VAL A 38 -10.39 -10.16 -8.21
CA VAL A 38 -11.46 -9.16 -8.04
C VAL A 38 -12.07 -8.75 -9.39
N ARG A 39 -11.21 -8.43 -10.38
CA ARG A 39 -11.64 -8.07 -11.73
C ARG A 39 -12.37 -9.21 -12.45
N SER A 40 -11.90 -10.45 -12.30
CA SER A 40 -12.57 -11.64 -12.86
C SER A 40 -13.98 -11.87 -12.31
N LYS A 41 -14.29 -11.33 -11.13
CA LYS A 41 -15.62 -11.37 -10.52
C LYS A 41 -16.51 -10.19 -10.94
N GLY A 42 -16.06 -9.35 -11.86
CA GLY A 42 -16.81 -8.22 -12.39
C GLY A 42 -16.79 -6.98 -11.51
N ILE A 43 -16.02 -6.96 -10.42
CA ILE A 43 -15.83 -5.77 -9.59
C ILE A 43 -14.87 -4.84 -10.33
N LYS A 44 -15.42 -3.77 -10.89
CA LYS A 44 -14.64 -2.79 -11.66
C LYS A 44 -14.03 -1.70 -10.80
N SER A 45 -14.67 -1.30 -9.70
CA SER A 45 -14.20 -0.17 -8.90
C SER A 45 -13.16 -0.60 -7.87
N VAL A 46 -11.91 -0.23 -8.12
CA VAL A 46 -10.76 -0.57 -7.29
C VAL A 46 -10.06 0.70 -6.82
N ASN A 47 -9.80 0.76 -5.53
CA ASN A 47 -8.96 1.78 -4.91
C ASN A 47 -7.67 1.16 -4.36
N MET A 48 -6.57 1.90 -4.38
CA MET A 48 -5.34 1.54 -3.66
C MET A 48 -4.94 2.64 -2.69
N ASP A 49 -4.68 2.23 -1.45
CA ASP A 49 -4.24 3.12 -0.38
C ASP A 49 -2.71 3.07 -0.29
N LEU A 50 -2.06 4.23 -0.40
CA LEU A 50 -0.61 4.43 -0.29
C LEU A 50 -0.29 5.35 0.88
N ILE A 51 0.91 5.20 1.45
CA ILE A 51 1.39 6.07 2.53
C ILE A 51 2.76 6.61 2.15
N TYR A 52 2.93 7.93 2.21
CA TYR A 52 4.24 8.57 2.04
C TYR A 52 4.80 9.05 3.38
N GLY A 53 6.12 9.18 3.47
CA GLY A 53 6.84 9.51 4.70
C GLY A 53 7.03 8.32 5.64
N LEU A 54 6.90 7.08 5.14
CA LEU A 54 7.29 5.89 5.89
C LEU A 54 8.81 5.81 6.03
N PRO A 55 9.32 5.08 7.04
CA PRO A 55 10.75 4.90 7.24
C PRO A 55 11.45 4.38 5.99
N TYR A 56 12.67 4.86 5.73
CA TYR A 56 13.47 4.54 4.54
C TYR A 56 12.90 4.93 3.17
N GLN A 57 11.71 5.53 3.10
CA GLN A 57 11.24 6.10 1.84
C GLN A 57 12.08 7.30 1.45
N ASN A 58 12.29 7.45 0.16
CA ASN A 58 12.77 8.67 -0.45
C ASN A 58 12.01 8.90 -1.77
N LEU A 59 12.28 10.02 -2.44
CA LEU A 59 11.59 10.36 -3.68
C LEU A 59 11.74 9.27 -4.75
N GLN A 60 12.93 8.68 -4.88
CA GLN A 60 13.19 7.64 -5.88
C GLN A 60 12.43 6.35 -5.57
N SER A 61 12.51 5.83 -4.34
CA SER A 61 11.82 4.58 -3.97
C SER A 61 10.31 4.73 -4.04
N PHE A 62 9.76 5.87 -3.60
CA PHE A 62 8.33 6.11 -3.70
C PHE A 62 7.87 6.27 -5.16
N THR A 63 8.70 6.86 -6.03
CA THR A 63 8.43 6.91 -7.49
C THR A 63 8.33 5.50 -8.08
N GLN A 64 9.25 4.59 -7.72
CA GLN A 64 9.20 3.18 -8.16
C GLN A 64 7.95 2.46 -7.64
N THR A 65 7.51 2.77 -6.42
CA THR A 65 6.22 2.28 -5.89
C THR A 65 5.05 2.78 -6.75
N LEU A 66 5.02 4.06 -7.12
CA LEU A 66 3.98 4.62 -7.99
C LEU A 66 3.99 3.97 -9.39
N GLU A 67 5.16 3.75 -9.97
CA GLU A 67 5.30 3.03 -11.26
C GLU A 67 4.67 1.64 -11.19
N LYS A 68 4.97 0.86 -10.14
CA LYS A 68 4.34 -0.45 -9.91
C LYS A 68 2.83 -0.33 -9.75
N VAL A 69 2.34 0.66 -9.00
CA VAL A 69 0.89 0.89 -8.84
C VAL A 69 0.22 1.19 -10.18
N MET A 70 0.86 1.95 -11.07
CA MET A 70 0.35 2.23 -12.42
C MET A 70 0.24 0.96 -13.28
N LEU A 71 1.13 -0.02 -13.12
CA LEU A 71 1.00 -1.33 -13.79
C LEU A 71 -0.26 -2.09 -13.36
N LEU A 72 -0.77 -1.83 -12.15
CA LEU A 72 -2.00 -2.44 -11.65
C LEU A 72 -3.26 -1.70 -12.15
N ASN A 73 -3.11 -0.48 -12.66
CA ASN A 73 -4.17 0.34 -13.23
C ASN A 73 -5.42 0.50 -12.32
N PRO A 74 -5.28 0.94 -11.05
CA PRO A 74 -6.42 1.15 -10.17
C PRO A 74 -7.28 2.34 -10.64
N ASP A 75 -8.58 2.33 -10.33
CA ASP A 75 -9.48 3.43 -10.68
C ASP A 75 -9.28 4.65 -9.77
N ARG A 76 -8.76 4.43 -8.55
CA ARG A 76 -8.51 5.47 -7.57
C ARG A 76 -7.26 5.19 -6.73
N LEU A 77 -6.62 6.27 -6.31
CA LEU A 77 -5.58 6.28 -5.30
C LEU A 77 -6.00 7.13 -4.12
N ALA A 78 -5.78 6.64 -2.91
CA ALA A 78 -5.80 7.45 -1.70
C ALA A 78 -4.38 7.47 -1.13
N ILE A 79 -3.78 8.65 -1.04
CA ILE A 79 -2.39 8.82 -0.64
C ILE A 79 -2.36 9.61 0.67
N PHE A 80 -1.86 8.98 1.73
CA PHE A 80 -1.88 9.53 3.08
C PHE A 80 -0.47 9.87 3.55
N ASN A 81 -0.35 10.92 4.36
CA ASN A 81 0.90 11.22 5.05
C ASN A 81 1.07 10.26 6.24
N TYR A 82 2.29 9.75 6.43
CA TYR A 82 2.61 9.03 7.65
C TYR A 82 2.68 10.01 8.83
N ALA A 83 1.98 9.68 9.91
CA ALA A 83 2.06 10.37 11.18
C ALA A 83 2.64 9.41 12.23
N HIS A 84 3.86 9.66 12.67
CA HIS A 84 4.52 8.85 13.69
C HIS A 84 3.96 9.21 15.08
N VAL A 85 3.17 8.30 15.67
CA VAL A 85 2.47 8.53 16.97
C VAL A 85 2.71 7.40 17.99
N PRO A 86 3.97 7.07 18.35
CA PRO A 86 4.33 5.91 19.18
C PRO A 86 3.79 5.99 20.62
N TRP A 87 3.45 7.19 21.09
CA TRP A 87 2.76 7.40 22.36
C TRP A 87 1.34 6.82 22.35
N LEU A 88 0.65 6.88 21.20
CA LEU A 88 -0.71 6.37 21.01
C LEU A 88 -0.75 4.95 20.43
N LYS A 89 0.14 4.62 19.49
CA LYS A 89 0.15 3.35 18.76
C LYS A 89 1.42 2.55 19.08
N LYS A 90 1.30 1.56 19.97
CA LYS A 90 2.44 0.74 20.46
C LYS A 90 3.25 0.07 19.35
N ASN A 91 2.63 -0.31 18.23
CA ASN A 91 3.31 -0.94 17.10
C ASN A 91 4.29 -0.01 16.39
N MET A 92 4.14 1.31 16.50
CA MET A 92 5.07 2.30 15.92
C MET A 92 6.34 2.49 16.75
N ARG A 93 6.44 1.87 17.94
CA ARG A 93 7.66 1.90 18.77
C ARG A 93 8.76 0.96 18.27
N LYS A 94 8.47 0.19 17.22
CA LYS A 94 9.37 -0.84 16.70
C LYS A 94 10.46 -0.27 15.78
N PHE A 95 10.32 0.98 15.36
CA PHE A 95 11.24 1.67 14.47
C PHE A 95 11.35 3.14 14.87
N ASP A 96 12.48 3.76 14.52
CA ASP A 96 12.73 5.18 14.77
C ASP A 96 11.99 6.03 13.73
N GLU A 97 11.58 7.24 14.11
CA GLU A 97 10.98 8.20 13.19
C GLU A 97 11.99 8.83 12.22
N ASN A 98 13.28 8.77 12.55
CA ASN A 98 14.36 9.38 11.78
C ASN A 98 15.04 8.43 10.78
N THR A 99 14.58 7.18 10.70
CA THR A 99 15.05 6.18 9.72
C THR A 99 14.41 6.34 8.35
#